data_AF-A0A3D2NS08-F1
#
_entry.id   AF-A0A3D2NS08-F1
#
_cell.length_a   1.000
_cell.length_b   1.000
_cell.length_c   1.000
_cell.angle_alpha   90.00
_cell.angle_beta   90.00
_cell.angle_gamma   90.00
#
_symmetry.space_group_name_H-M   'P 1'
#
loop_
_entity.id
_entity.type
_entity.pdbx_description
1 polymer ?
#
loop_
_entity_poly.entity_id
_entity_poly.type
_entity_poly.pdbx_seq_one_letter_code
_entity_poly.pdbx_strand_id
1 'polypeptide(L)'
;QPQELYWFAKAKNFDKARKYNLFDCIECGACSYVCPSHIPLVQYYRFAKSEIWDQESNQKAADAARVRHEYHEFREEREKREKAEKLAERDRAAQAAKAQKAAAPPTLPPAGEVANVSPCAAPADADPENTMQLKIQRAIEQAKLQAATTTPKNTEQLTPEQRAQIAAIEARRAHIHELASTSVEASPAMLVEANTEVKSQPPTQSPQE
;
A
#
# COMPACT_ATOMS: atom_id res chain seq x y z
N GLN A 1 -20.21 -12.91 -35.38
CA GLN A 1 -19.50 -13.97 -36.13
C GLN A 1 -18.06 -14.09 -35.64
N PRO A 2 -17.39 -15.27 -35.67
CA PRO A 2 -16.02 -15.43 -35.20
C PRO A 2 -15.03 -14.49 -35.92
N GLN A 3 -15.24 -14.26 -37.21
CA GLN A 3 -14.39 -13.33 -37.95
C GLN A 3 -14.44 -11.91 -37.37
N GLU A 4 -15.63 -11.35 -37.13
CA GLU A 4 -15.82 -10.02 -36.52
C GLU A 4 -15.18 -9.92 -35.13
N LEU A 5 -15.35 -10.97 -34.33
CA LEU A 5 -14.78 -11.04 -32.99
C LEU A 5 -13.24 -10.97 -33.03
N TYR A 6 -12.62 -11.63 -34.03
CA TYR A 6 -11.19 -11.53 -34.27
C TYR A 6 -10.76 -10.11 -34.62
N TRP A 7 -11.50 -9.40 -35.48
CA TRP A 7 -11.18 -8.00 -35.78
C TRP A 7 -11.24 -7.11 -34.53
N PHE A 8 -12.23 -7.30 -33.67
CA PHE A 8 -12.34 -6.54 -32.42
C PHE A 8 -11.25 -6.88 -31.41
N ALA A 9 -10.94 -8.17 -31.23
CA ALA A 9 -9.86 -8.61 -30.35
C ALA A 9 -8.49 -8.10 -30.84
N LYS A 10 -8.23 -8.17 -32.14
CA LYS A 10 -6.99 -7.65 -32.75
C LYS A 10 -6.87 -6.14 -32.63
N ALA A 11 -7.97 -5.41 -32.81
CA ALA A 11 -8.03 -3.96 -32.66
C ALA A 11 -8.06 -3.49 -31.19
N LYS A 12 -8.00 -4.42 -30.21
CA LYS A 12 -8.16 -4.14 -28.77
C LYS A 12 -9.44 -3.37 -28.43
N ASN A 13 -10.49 -3.56 -29.23
CA ASN A 13 -11.81 -2.96 -28.98
C ASN A 13 -12.64 -3.92 -28.12
N PHE A 14 -12.35 -3.95 -26.83
CA PHE A 14 -12.94 -4.91 -25.90
C PHE A 14 -14.44 -4.67 -25.66
N ASP A 15 -14.92 -3.42 -25.71
CA ASP A 15 -16.34 -3.11 -25.54
C ASP A 15 -17.20 -3.75 -26.62
N LYS A 16 -16.75 -3.68 -27.88
CA LYS A 16 -17.40 -4.38 -28.98
C LYS A 16 -17.24 -5.89 -28.84
N ALA A 17 -16.06 -6.38 -28.46
CA ALA A 17 -15.86 -7.81 -28.26
C ALA A 17 -16.83 -8.40 -27.21
N ARG A 18 -17.09 -7.68 -26.10
CA ARG A 18 -18.10 -8.07 -25.10
C ARG A 18 -19.52 -8.12 -25.69
N LYS A 19 -19.91 -7.10 -26.47
CA LYS A 19 -21.23 -7.05 -27.14
C LYS A 19 -21.44 -8.17 -28.13
N TYR A 20 -20.37 -8.66 -28.75
CA TYR A 20 -20.38 -9.80 -29.66
C TYR A 20 -20.16 -11.14 -28.93
N ASN A 21 -20.47 -11.18 -27.63
CA ASN A 21 -20.45 -12.38 -26.79
C ASN A 21 -19.09 -13.09 -26.77
N LEU A 22 -17.98 -12.34 -26.66
CA LEU A 22 -16.64 -12.91 -26.47
C LEU A 22 -16.60 -13.95 -25.33
N PHE A 23 -17.37 -13.73 -24.28
CA PHE A 23 -17.40 -14.58 -23.09
C PHE A 23 -18.11 -15.92 -23.29
N ASP A 24 -18.98 -16.05 -24.30
CA ASP A 24 -19.63 -17.33 -24.63
C ASP A 24 -18.66 -18.30 -25.30
N CYS A 25 -17.55 -17.80 -25.84
CA CYS A 25 -16.52 -18.64 -26.44
C CYS A 25 -15.84 -19.49 -25.36
N ILE A 26 -15.96 -20.82 -25.40
CA ILE A 26 -15.31 -21.73 -24.44
C ILE A 26 -13.84 -22.05 -24.75
N GLU A 27 -13.22 -21.33 -25.70
CA GLU A 27 -11.79 -21.48 -26.06
C GLU A 27 -11.37 -22.89 -26.54
N CYS A 28 -12.31 -23.68 -27.07
CA CYS A 28 -12.08 -25.07 -27.50
C CYS A 28 -11.14 -25.27 -28.70
N GLY A 29 -10.66 -24.21 -29.36
CA GLY A 29 -9.73 -24.33 -30.49
C GLY A 29 -10.35 -24.59 -31.86
N ALA A 30 -11.62 -25.00 -31.94
CA ALA A 30 -12.24 -25.43 -33.21
C ALA A 30 -12.15 -24.38 -34.34
N CYS A 31 -12.36 -23.10 -34.01
CA CYS A 31 -12.27 -22.01 -34.99
C CYS A 31 -10.85 -21.82 -35.56
N SER A 32 -9.81 -22.11 -34.78
CA SER A 32 -8.42 -21.99 -35.22
C SER A 32 -8.03 -23.14 -36.14
N TYR A 33 -8.55 -24.34 -35.87
CA TYR A 33 -8.25 -25.56 -36.63
C TYR A 33 -8.93 -25.57 -38.01
N VAL A 34 -10.19 -25.15 -38.08
CA VAL A 34 -10.98 -25.18 -39.32
C VAL A 34 -10.61 -24.04 -40.29
N CYS A 35 -9.87 -23.01 -39.81
CA CYS A 35 -9.55 -21.85 -40.63
C CYS A 35 -8.53 -22.20 -41.73
N PRO A 36 -8.84 -22.00 -43.03
CA PRO A 36 -7.92 -22.31 -44.13
C PRO A 36 -6.65 -21.43 -44.10
N SER A 37 -6.74 -20.25 -43.48
CA SER A 37 -5.63 -19.31 -43.33
C SER A 37 -4.77 -19.55 -42.09
N HIS A 38 -5.05 -20.59 -41.29
CA HIS A 38 -4.28 -20.97 -40.10
C HIS A 38 -4.09 -19.83 -39.08
N ILE A 39 -5.06 -18.92 -38.98
CA ILE A 39 -5.01 -17.80 -38.03
C ILE A 39 -5.27 -18.33 -36.61
N PRO A 40 -4.47 -17.96 -35.60
CA PRO A 40 -4.67 -18.43 -34.22
C PRO A 40 -5.78 -17.66 -33.49
N LEU A 41 -7.04 -17.78 -33.95
CA LEU A 41 -8.18 -17.00 -33.43
C LEU A 41 -8.35 -17.12 -31.90
N VAL A 42 -8.16 -18.32 -31.34
CA VAL A 42 -8.35 -18.55 -29.91
C VAL A 42 -7.32 -17.81 -29.06
N GLN A 43 -6.10 -17.60 -29.56
CA GLN A 43 -5.08 -16.85 -28.81
C GLN A 43 -5.47 -15.38 -28.66
N TYR A 44 -6.07 -14.79 -29.69
CA TYR A 44 -6.62 -13.43 -29.61
C TYR A 44 -7.80 -13.32 -28.65
N TYR A 45 -8.66 -14.34 -28.59
CA TYR A 45 -9.79 -14.34 -27.66
C TYR A 45 -9.34 -14.50 -26.21
N ARG A 46 -8.38 -15.38 -25.95
CA ARG A 46 -7.77 -15.55 -24.62
C ARG A 46 -7.14 -14.25 -24.14
N PHE A 47 -6.32 -13.63 -25.00
CA PHE A 47 -5.75 -12.32 -24.73
C PHE A 47 -6.84 -11.28 -24.42
N ALA A 48 -7.87 -11.18 -25.26
CA ALA A 48 -8.93 -10.20 -25.06
C ALA A 48 -9.74 -10.43 -23.77
N LYS A 49 -9.98 -11.68 -23.37
CA LYS A 49 -10.64 -11.98 -22.10
C LYS A 49 -9.79 -11.63 -20.89
N SER A 50 -8.50 -11.97 -20.92
CA SER A 50 -7.56 -11.61 -19.84
C SER A 50 -7.49 -10.10 -19.67
N GLU A 51 -7.33 -9.35 -20.76
CA GLU A 51 -7.31 -7.88 -20.73
C GLU A 51 -8.61 -7.27 -20.19
N ILE A 52 -9.76 -7.86 -20.52
CA ILE A 52 -11.04 -7.41 -19.95
C ILE A 52 -11.07 -7.63 -18.44
N TRP A 53 -10.65 -8.80 -17.96
CA TRP A 53 -10.62 -9.07 -16.52
C TRP A 53 -9.64 -8.15 -15.79
N ASP A 54 -8.48 -7.87 -16.38
CA ASP A 54 -7.51 -6.94 -15.82
C ASP A 54 -8.07 -5.52 -15.74
N GLN A 55 -8.77 -5.07 -16.79
CA GLN A 55 -9.46 -3.78 -16.79
C GLN A 55 -10.54 -3.70 -15.70
N GLU A 56 -11.35 -4.74 -15.55
CA GLU A 56 -12.39 -4.79 -14.52
C GLU A 56 -11.81 -4.82 -13.10
N SER A 57 -10.73 -5.58 -12.90
CA SER A 57 -10.01 -5.64 -11.63
C SER A 57 -9.43 -4.27 -11.27
N ASN A 58 -8.81 -3.59 -12.24
CA ASN A 58 -8.26 -2.25 -12.05
C ASN A 58 -9.36 -1.23 -11.76
N GLN A 59 -10.50 -1.29 -12.46
CA GLN A 59 -11.65 -0.42 -12.20
C GLN A 59 -12.20 -0.63 -10.77
N LYS A 60 -12.42 -1.88 -10.36
CA LYS A 60 -12.87 -2.19 -8.99
C LYS A 60 -11.89 -1.69 -7.93
N ALA A 61 -10.59 -1.82 -8.18
CA ALA A 61 -9.55 -1.31 -7.29
C ALA A 61 -9.57 0.23 -7.21
N ALA A 62 -9.76 0.91 -8.33
CA ALA A 62 -9.90 2.36 -8.40
C ALA A 62 -11.16 2.85 -7.68
N ASP A 63 -12.30 2.18 -7.87
CA ASP A 63 -13.55 2.50 -7.16
C ASP A 63 -13.39 2.31 -5.65
N ALA A 64 -12.78 1.20 -5.22
CA ALA A 64 -12.51 0.96 -3.81
C ALA A 64 -11.56 2.02 -3.23
N ALA A 65 -10.58 2.49 -3.99
CA ALA A 65 -9.69 3.58 -3.57
C ALA A 65 -10.42 4.92 -3.45
N ARG A 66 -11.28 5.26 -4.43
CA ARG A 66 -12.14 6.45 -4.40
C ARG A 66 -13.02 6.44 -3.14
N VAL A 67 -13.69 5.32 -2.87
CA VAL A 67 -14.55 5.17 -1.69
C VAL A 67 -13.75 5.39 -0.39
N ARG A 68 -12.54 4.81 -0.26
CA ARG A 68 -11.68 5.05 0.91
C ARG A 68 -11.27 6.53 1.05
N HIS A 69 -10.97 7.19 -0.06
CA HIS A 69 -10.61 8.60 -0.07
C HIS A 69 -11.77 9.48 0.38
N GLU A 70 -12.97 9.24 -0.14
CA GLU A 70 -14.19 9.97 0.24
C GLU A 70 -14.48 9.83 1.75
N TYR A 71 -14.28 8.64 2.33
CA TYR A 71 -14.40 8.45 3.78
C TYR A 71 -13.34 9.22 4.58
N HIS A 72 -12.11 9.31 4.07
CA HIS A 72 -11.04 10.08 4.70
C HIS A 72 -11.35 11.58 4.67
N GLU A 73 -11.72 12.11 3.51
CA GLU A 73 -12.09 13.51 3.33
C GLU A 73 -13.28 13.89 4.21
N PHE A 74 -14.30 13.03 4.31
CA PHE A 74 -15.43 13.26 5.20
C PHE A 74 -14.97 13.41 6.64
N ARG A 75 -14.09 12.54 7.13
CA ARG A 75 -13.53 12.65 8.48
C ARG A 75 -12.73 13.93 8.67
N GLU A 76 -11.86 14.26 7.71
CA GLU A 76 -11.04 15.47 7.75
C GLU A 76 -11.89 16.75 7.73
N GLU A 77 -12.98 16.79 6.96
CA GLU A 77 -13.88 17.94 6.90
C GLU A 77 -14.62 18.13 8.23
N ARG A 78 -15.08 17.04 8.87
CA ARG A 78 -15.65 17.10 10.22
C ARG A 78 -14.65 17.70 11.21
N GLU A 79 -13.43 17.17 11.24
CA GLU A 79 -12.38 17.65 12.15
C GLU A 79 -11.95 19.09 11.85
N LYS A 80 -11.84 19.46 10.57
CA LYS A 80 -11.46 20.80 10.13
C LYS A 80 -12.53 21.83 10.51
N ARG A 81 -13.81 21.48 10.37
CA ARG A 81 -14.92 22.34 10.80
C ARG A 81 -14.89 22.55 12.32
N GLU A 82 -14.75 21.48 13.10
CA GLU A 82 -14.64 21.58 14.56
C GLU A 82 -13.42 22.39 15.01
N LYS A 83 -12.27 22.23 14.34
CA LYS A 83 -11.05 23.01 14.59
C LYS A 83 -11.24 24.49 14.22
N ALA A 84 -11.90 24.78 13.09
CA ALA A 84 -12.18 26.13 12.64
C ALA A 84 -13.16 26.87 13.58
N GLU A 85 -14.20 26.18 14.07
CA GLU A 85 -15.14 26.71 15.06
C GLU A 85 -14.43 27.06 16.37
N LYS A 86 -13.58 26.16 16.89
CA LYS A 86 -12.78 26.41 18.10
C LYS A 86 -11.81 27.58 17.94
N LEU A 87 -11.16 27.69 16.77
CA LEU A 87 -10.26 28.80 16.48
C LEU A 87 -11.03 30.12 16.40
N ALA A 88 -12.18 30.14 15.72
CA ALA A 88 -13.04 31.32 15.62
C ALA A 88 -13.55 31.77 16.99
N GLU A 89 -13.92 30.84 17.87
CA GLU A 89 -14.32 31.18 19.25
C GLU A 89 -13.15 31.74 20.07
N ARG A 90 -11.97 31.11 20.00
CA ARG A 90 -10.75 31.61 20.66
C ARG A 90 -10.38 33.00 20.17
N ASP A 91 -10.46 33.24 18.87
CA ASP A 91 -10.11 34.51 18.26
C ASP A 91 -11.14 35.60 18.62
N ARG A 92 -12.45 35.28 18.65
CA ARG A 92 -13.49 36.19 19.17
C ARG A 92 -13.30 36.50 20.65
N ALA A 93 -12.99 35.51 21.49
CA ALA A 93 -12.72 35.71 22.91
C ALA A 93 -11.47 36.56 23.13
N ALA A 94 -10.41 36.34 22.34
CA ALA A 94 -9.19 37.15 22.37
C ALA A 94 -9.44 38.59 21.90
N GLN A 95 -10.30 38.80 20.90
CA GLN A 95 -10.71 40.13 20.45
C GLN A 95 -11.59 40.84 21.49
N ALA A 96 -12.53 40.14 22.14
CA ALA A 96 -13.31 40.67 23.25
C ALA A 96 -12.42 41.07 24.44
N ALA A 97 -11.43 40.24 24.79
CA ALA A 97 -10.45 40.56 25.83
C ALA A 97 -9.54 41.74 25.44
N LYS A 98 -9.15 41.85 24.16
CA LYS A 98 -8.41 43.02 23.64
C LYS A 98 -9.27 44.29 23.65
N ALA A 99 -10.55 44.21 23.32
CA ALA A 99 -11.49 45.34 23.39
C ALA A 99 -11.73 45.80 24.84
N GLN A 100 -11.82 44.86 25.79
CA GLN A 100 -11.91 45.19 27.22
C GLN A 100 -10.62 45.80 27.78
N LYS A 101 -9.44 45.34 27.33
CA LYS A 101 -8.14 45.97 27.68
C LYS A 101 -7.96 47.36 27.03
N ALA A 102 -8.54 47.60 25.86
CA ALA A 102 -8.55 48.92 25.23
C ALA A 102 -9.58 49.88 25.86
N ALA A 103 -10.58 49.37 26.56
CA ALA A 103 -11.61 50.14 27.26
C ALA A 103 -11.33 50.38 28.76
N ALA A 104 -10.21 49.88 29.30
CA ALA A 104 -9.77 50.19 30.66
C ALA A 104 -8.96 51.51 30.67
N PRO A 105 -9.33 52.53 31.47
CA PRO A 105 -8.62 53.81 31.55
C PRO A 105 -7.23 53.66 32.22
N PRO A 106 -6.29 54.59 31.99
CA PRO A 106 -4.93 54.50 32.52
C PRO A 106 -4.91 54.84 34.01
N THR A 107 -4.52 53.89 34.85
CA THR A 107 -4.16 54.15 36.25
C THR A 107 -2.70 53.80 36.48
N LEU A 108 -1.96 54.81 36.97
CA LEU A 108 -0.55 54.78 37.37
C LEU A 108 -0.28 53.75 38.51
N PRO A 109 0.99 53.31 38.66
CA PRO A 109 1.36 52.12 39.44
C PRO A 109 1.47 52.41 40.95
N PRO A 110 1.48 51.35 41.77
CA PRO A 110 2.39 51.33 42.91
C PRO A 110 3.37 50.16 42.82
N ALA A 111 4.59 50.46 43.22
CA ALA A 111 5.69 49.55 43.43
C ALA A 111 5.45 48.62 44.63
N GLY A 112 6.00 47.41 44.53
CA GLY A 112 6.32 46.53 45.64
C GLY A 112 5.46 45.28 45.74
N GLU A 113 5.96 44.15 45.23
CA GLU A 113 5.97 42.87 45.97
C GLU A 113 6.87 41.85 45.22
N VAL A 114 7.95 41.51 45.90
CA VAL A 114 8.98 40.47 45.69
C VAL A 114 8.84 39.48 44.51
N ALA A 115 9.70 39.70 43.50
CA ALA A 115 10.11 38.65 42.57
C ALA A 115 10.94 37.60 43.34
N ASN A 116 10.31 36.46 43.65
CA ASN A 116 11.00 35.27 44.12
C ASN A 116 11.87 34.72 42.99
N VAL A 117 13.18 34.86 43.17
CA VAL A 117 14.23 34.29 42.33
C VAL A 117 14.41 32.82 42.74
N SER A 118 14.03 31.90 41.87
CA SER A 118 14.65 30.57 41.81
C SER A 118 14.61 30.02 40.39
N PRO A 119 15.68 29.33 39.97
CA PRO A 119 16.44 29.79 38.82
C PRO A 119 16.13 29.00 37.55
N CYS A 120 16.29 29.70 36.43
CA CYS A 120 16.55 29.08 35.14
C CYS A 120 17.96 28.49 35.18
N ALA A 121 18.08 27.19 34.94
CA ALA A 121 19.30 26.56 34.46
C ALA A 121 18.91 25.39 33.54
N ALA A 122 18.19 25.71 32.46
CA ALA A 122 18.37 24.96 31.24
C ALA A 122 19.75 25.37 30.69
N PRO A 123 20.72 24.44 30.54
CA PRO A 123 21.95 24.79 29.86
C PRO A 123 21.61 25.10 28.40
N ALA A 124 21.74 26.38 28.07
CA ALA A 124 21.99 26.82 26.71
C ALA A 124 23.40 26.31 26.37
N ASP A 125 23.48 25.13 25.76
CA ASP A 125 24.50 24.69 24.80
C ASP A 125 24.17 23.23 24.41
N ALA A 126 23.23 23.08 23.48
CA ALA A 126 23.08 21.87 22.69
C ALA A 126 22.55 22.28 21.32
N ASP A 127 23.35 22.04 20.28
CA ASP A 127 23.00 22.31 18.89
C ASP A 127 21.57 21.81 18.57
N PRO A 128 20.80 22.53 17.74
CA PRO A 128 19.41 22.16 17.41
C PRO A 128 19.31 20.71 16.90
N GLU A 129 20.37 20.18 16.30
CA GLU A 129 20.49 18.80 15.82
C GLU A 129 20.43 17.77 16.96
N ASN A 130 21.11 18.01 18.10
CA ASN A 130 21.14 17.08 19.24
C ASN A 130 19.76 16.97 19.93
N THR A 131 19.01 18.07 20.01
CA THR A 131 17.65 18.06 20.57
C THR A 131 16.66 17.29 19.70
N MET A 132 16.86 17.29 18.38
CA MET A 132 16.05 16.51 17.45
C MET A 132 16.41 15.02 17.51
N GLN A 133 17.69 14.69 17.61
CA GLN A 133 18.15 13.31 17.80
C GLN A 133 17.63 12.70 19.11
N LEU A 134 17.61 13.46 20.20
CA LEU A 134 17.03 13.03 21.50
C LEU A 134 15.51 12.77 21.39
N LYS A 135 14.78 13.57 20.60
CA LYS A 135 13.35 13.35 20.33
C LYS A 135 13.11 12.12 19.46
N ILE A 136 13.95 11.90 18.45
CA ILE A 136 13.89 10.70 17.59
C ILE A 136 14.17 9.44 18.41
N GLN A 137 15.17 9.46 19.30
CA GLN A 137 15.47 8.33 20.17
C GLN A 137 14.32 8.02 21.15
N ARG A 138 13.72 9.05 21.76
CA ARG A 138 12.52 8.89 22.61
C ARG A 138 11.33 8.34 21.82
N ALA A 139 11.16 8.75 20.57
CA ALA A 139 10.12 8.21 19.69
C ALA A 139 10.38 6.75 19.32
N ILE A 140 11.65 6.37 19.07
CA ILE A 140 12.04 4.98 18.83
C ILE A 140 11.81 4.12 20.07
N GLU A 141 12.15 4.61 21.27
CA GLU A 141 11.93 3.90 22.52
C GLU A 141 10.43 3.72 22.80
N GLN A 142 9.63 4.75 22.57
CA GLN A 142 8.17 4.65 22.66
C GLN A 142 7.58 3.71 21.60
N ALA A 143 8.11 3.71 20.37
CA ALA A 143 7.70 2.78 19.33
C ALA A 143 8.08 1.33 19.70
N LYS A 144 9.24 1.11 20.33
CA LYS A 144 9.64 -0.20 20.87
C LYS A 144 8.73 -0.65 22.02
N LEU A 145 8.34 0.26 22.92
CA LEU A 145 7.38 -0.02 23.98
C LEU A 145 5.99 -0.33 23.42
N GLN A 146 5.56 0.35 22.37
CA GLN A 146 4.29 0.07 21.69
C GLN A 146 4.34 -1.24 20.89
N ALA A 147 5.48 -1.57 20.26
CA ALA A 147 5.71 -2.86 19.61
C ALA A 147 5.73 -4.01 20.63
N ALA A 148 6.30 -3.80 21.82
CA ALA A 148 6.28 -4.75 22.92
C ALA A 148 4.88 -4.89 23.57
N THR A 149 4.06 -3.83 23.52
CA THR A 149 2.68 -3.83 24.05
C THR A 149 1.69 -4.43 23.04
N THR A 150 2.01 -4.35 21.75
CA THR A 150 1.19 -4.93 20.68
C THR A 150 1.58 -6.39 20.48
N THR A 151 1.39 -7.19 21.52
CA THR A 151 1.41 -8.65 21.38
C THR A 151 0.11 -9.07 20.69
N PRO A 152 0.16 -9.82 19.58
CA PRO A 152 -1.06 -10.28 18.90
C PRO A 152 -1.89 -11.13 19.87
N LYS A 153 -3.07 -10.65 20.24
CA LYS A 153 -3.99 -11.29 21.22
C LYS A 153 -4.64 -12.59 20.71
N ASN A 154 -4.11 -13.17 19.64
CA ASN A 154 -4.66 -14.34 18.95
C ASN A 154 -3.64 -15.48 18.87
N THR A 155 -2.69 -15.55 19.81
CA THR A 155 -1.68 -16.62 19.87
C THR A 155 -1.96 -17.67 20.94
N GLU A 156 -2.89 -17.40 21.87
CA GLU A 156 -3.07 -18.23 23.07
C GLU A 156 -4.14 -19.32 22.92
N GLN A 157 -5.03 -19.22 21.93
CA GLN A 157 -6.16 -20.17 21.73
C GLN A 157 -6.20 -20.73 20.29
N LEU A 158 -5.12 -21.36 19.83
CA LEU A 158 -5.12 -22.09 18.55
C LEU A 158 -5.35 -23.59 18.75
N THR A 159 -6.07 -24.23 17.83
CA THR A 159 -6.22 -25.69 17.79
C THR A 159 -4.88 -26.37 17.43
N PRO A 160 -4.66 -27.66 17.79
CA PRO A 160 -3.43 -28.38 17.44
C PRO A 160 -3.12 -28.39 15.93
N GLU A 161 -4.15 -28.47 15.09
CA GLU A 161 -4.01 -28.43 13.63
C GLU A 161 -3.51 -27.07 13.14
N GLN A 162 -4.03 -25.97 13.69
CA GLN A 162 -3.60 -24.61 13.33
C GLN A 162 -2.15 -24.36 13.72
N ARG A 163 -1.68 -24.91 14.85
CA ARG A 163 -0.27 -24.83 15.25
C ARG A 163 0.66 -25.58 14.30
N ALA A 164 0.26 -26.75 13.83
CA ALA A 164 1.01 -27.50 12.83
C ALA A 164 1.10 -26.74 11.49
N GLN A 165 0.02 -26.07 11.08
CA GLN A 165 0.01 -25.22 9.89
C GLN A 165 0.94 -24.01 10.02
N ILE A 166 0.95 -23.34 11.17
CA ILE A 166 1.86 -22.22 11.43
C ILE A 166 3.31 -22.69 11.38
N ALA A 167 3.64 -23.81 12.03
CA ALA A 167 4.98 -24.38 12.00
C ALA A 167 5.44 -24.74 10.57
N ALA A 168 4.54 -25.30 9.75
CA ALA A 168 4.83 -25.59 8.34
C ALA A 168 5.06 -24.32 7.51
N ILE A 169 4.30 -23.25 7.77
CA ILE A 169 4.46 -21.95 7.10
C ILE A 169 5.78 -21.30 7.52
N GLU A 170 6.13 -21.33 8.81
CA GLU A 170 7.37 -20.78 9.33
C GLU A 170 8.59 -21.54 8.79
N ALA A 171 8.54 -22.87 8.72
CA ALA A 171 9.58 -23.68 8.08
C ALA A 171 9.76 -23.32 6.59
N ARG A 172 8.66 -23.10 5.86
CA ARG A 172 8.72 -22.64 4.47
C ARG A 172 9.34 -21.25 4.35
N ARG A 173 8.98 -20.32 5.25
CA ARG A 173 9.56 -18.97 5.27
C ARG A 173 11.05 -18.99 5.62
N ALA A 174 11.45 -19.79 6.59
CA ALA A 174 12.84 -19.98 6.96
C ALA A 174 13.66 -20.54 5.78
N HIS A 175 13.11 -21.52 5.06
CA HIS A 175 13.75 -22.07 3.87
C HIS A 175 13.89 -21.02 2.74
N ILE A 176 12.86 -20.22 2.49
CA ILE A 176 12.94 -19.11 1.53
C ILE A 176 13.98 -18.07 1.97
N HIS A 177 14.06 -17.77 3.27
CA HIS A 177 15.05 -16.85 3.82
C HIS A 177 16.48 -17.40 3.69
N GLU A 178 16.67 -18.71 3.89
CA GLU A 178 17.96 -19.40 3.71
C GLU A 178 18.40 -19.38 2.24
N LEU A 179 17.49 -19.70 1.32
CA LEU A 179 17.71 -19.57 -0.13
C LEU A 179 18.02 -18.11 -0.54
N ALA A 180 17.35 -17.14 0.07
CA ALA A 180 17.63 -15.72 -0.15
C ALA A 180 19.00 -15.30 0.41
N SER A 181 19.41 -15.80 1.58
CA SER A 181 20.73 -15.50 2.14
C SER A 181 21.87 -16.15 1.35
N THR A 182 21.68 -17.39 0.89
CA THR A 182 22.69 -18.14 0.11
C THR A 182 22.84 -17.59 -1.31
N SER A 183 21.75 -17.09 -1.92
CA SER A 183 21.82 -16.41 -3.22
C SER A 183 22.50 -15.04 -3.18
N VAL A 184 22.55 -14.37 -2.02
CA VAL A 184 23.33 -13.14 -1.82
C VAL A 184 24.83 -13.43 -1.66
N GLU A 185 25.20 -14.60 -1.11
CA GLU A 185 26.60 -15.04 -1.00
C GLU A 185 27.14 -15.63 -2.32
N ALA A 186 26.27 -16.11 -3.20
CA ALA A 186 26.61 -16.73 -4.49
C ALA A 186 26.50 -15.77 -5.70
N SER A 187 27.13 -14.58 -5.67
CA SER A 187 27.58 -13.92 -6.92
C SER A 187 28.54 -12.77 -6.66
N PRO A 188 29.72 -12.80 -7.34
CA PRO A 188 29.71 -12.28 -8.71
C PRO A 188 30.44 -13.12 -9.78
N ALA A 189 30.74 -14.42 -9.58
CA ALA A 189 31.63 -15.17 -10.49
C ALA A 189 30.96 -16.14 -11.50
N MET A 190 29.69 -16.54 -11.37
CA MET A 190 29.11 -17.65 -12.17
C MET A 190 28.04 -17.29 -13.20
N LEU A 191 27.74 -16.00 -13.44
CA LEU A 191 26.65 -15.61 -14.34
C LEU A 191 26.99 -15.65 -15.85
N VAL A 192 28.22 -16.02 -16.24
CA VAL A 192 28.66 -15.99 -17.65
C VAL A 192 28.53 -17.36 -18.34
N GLU A 193 28.56 -18.49 -17.62
CA GLU A 193 28.62 -19.81 -18.27
C GLU A 193 27.26 -20.50 -18.46
N ALA A 194 26.24 -20.20 -17.64
CA ALA A 194 24.95 -20.90 -17.69
C ALA A 194 24.06 -20.57 -18.90
N ASN A 195 24.38 -19.52 -19.69
CA ASN A 195 23.55 -19.08 -20.82
C ASN A 195 23.93 -19.70 -22.18
N THR A 196 24.90 -20.63 -22.22
CA THR A 196 25.30 -21.29 -23.48
C THR A 196 24.74 -22.71 -23.66
N GLU A 197 24.36 -23.41 -22.58
CA GLU A 197 23.94 -24.83 -22.64
C GLU A 197 22.44 -25.05 -22.94
N VAL A 198 21.57 -24.05 -22.73
CA VAL A 198 20.10 -24.24 -22.79
C VAL A 198 19.53 -24.23 -24.22
N LYS A 199 20.32 -23.91 -25.25
CA LYS A 199 19.81 -23.73 -26.63
C LYS A 199 19.86 -24.98 -27.54
N SER A 200 20.27 -26.16 -27.05
CA SER A 200 20.54 -27.33 -27.92
C SER A 200 19.91 -28.66 -27.51
N GLN A 201 18.72 -28.69 -26.90
CA GLN A 201 17.97 -29.95 -26.71
C GLN A 201 16.56 -29.90 -27.35
N PRO A 202 16.24 -30.79 -28.32
CA PRO A 202 14.88 -30.93 -28.85
C PRO A 202 14.00 -31.83 -27.96
N PRO A 203 12.65 -31.69 -28.03
CA PRO A 203 11.72 -32.33 -27.11
C PRO A 203 11.52 -33.82 -27.42
N THR A 204 11.86 -34.69 -26.45
CA THR A 204 11.55 -36.12 -26.49
C THR A 204 10.14 -36.40 -25.99
N GLN A 205 9.41 -37.21 -26.76
CA GLN A 205 8.01 -37.60 -26.59
C GLN A 205 7.79 -38.53 -25.38
N SER A 206 6.62 -38.38 -24.74
CA SER A 206 6.11 -39.24 -23.68
C SER A 206 5.78 -40.65 -24.18
N PRO A 207 6.07 -41.73 -23.43
CA PRO A 207 5.57 -43.07 -23.74
C PRO A 207 4.14 -43.27 -23.25
N GLN A 208 3.32 -43.87 -24.11
CA GLN A 208 2.04 -44.49 -23.75
C GLN A 208 2.30 -45.86 -23.13
N GLU A 209 1.62 -46.15 -22.02
CA GLU A 209 1.01 -47.45 -21.67
C GLU A 209 -0.29 -47.18 -20.90
#